data_AF-A0A6C0BQY6-F1
#
_entry.id   AF-A0A6C0BQY6-F1
#
_cell.length_a   1.000
_cell.length_b   1.000
_cell.length_c   1.000
_cell.angle_alpha   90.00
_cell.angle_beta   90.00
_cell.angle_gamma   90.00
#
_symmetry.space_group_name_H-M   'P 1'
#
loop_
_entity.id
_entity.type
_entity.pdbx_description
1 polymer ?
#
loop_
_entity_poly.entity_id
_entity_poly.type
_entity_poly.pdbx_seq_one_letter_code
_entity_poly.pdbx_strand_id
1 'polypeptide(L)'
;MTKCSNKTSVCKSFKILGSGIGFTGGRYVAENKMTAARRAGSKLYNKVDNNALYEKFKNKKSIKFILGEITQGGDKKTTAFEVSRTKLVTPKTVKIGSQTIVYKYAYNVKKLINVNGEDMDLM
;
A
#
# COMPACT_ATOMS: atom_id res chain seq x y z
N MET A 1 -8.35 -16.10 -14.00
CA MET A 1 -7.53 -14.87 -14.01
C MET A 1 -8.30 -13.73 -13.35
N THR A 2 -7.72 -13.07 -12.34
CA THR A 2 -8.37 -11.95 -11.65
C THR A 2 -8.38 -10.74 -12.58
N LYS A 3 -9.54 -10.38 -13.13
CA LYS A 3 -9.69 -9.19 -13.99
C LYS A 3 -9.66 -7.93 -13.12
N CYS A 4 -8.92 -6.90 -13.53
CA CYS A 4 -9.05 -5.58 -12.91
C CYS A 4 -10.32 -4.91 -13.43
N SER A 5 -10.72 -3.84 -12.74
CA SER A 5 -11.89 -3.04 -13.08
C SER A 5 -11.94 -2.56 -14.53
N ASN A 6 -10.81 -2.56 -15.26
CA ASN A 6 -10.74 -2.36 -16.70
C ASN A 6 -10.38 -3.67 -17.41
N LYS A 7 -11.21 -4.06 -18.39
CA LYS A 7 -11.29 -5.39 -19.01
C LYS A 7 -10.07 -5.82 -19.85
N THR A 8 -8.96 -5.06 -19.85
CA THR A 8 -7.84 -5.21 -20.80
C THR A 8 -6.48 -5.52 -20.16
N SER A 9 -6.32 -5.45 -18.84
CA SER A 9 -5.03 -5.62 -18.15
C SER A 9 -4.96 -6.90 -17.30
N VAL A 10 -3.85 -7.64 -17.40
CA VAL A 10 -3.58 -8.83 -16.55
C VAL A 10 -3.19 -8.34 -15.16
N CYS A 11 -3.98 -8.71 -14.15
CA CYS A 11 -3.76 -8.21 -12.80
C CYS A 11 -2.93 -9.16 -11.96
N LYS A 12 -2.09 -8.53 -11.16
CA LYS A 12 -1.20 -9.19 -10.22
C LYS A 12 -1.74 -9.04 -8.81
N SER A 13 -1.49 -10.04 -7.98
CA SER A 13 -1.83 -10.00 -6.56
C SER A 13 -0.59 -9.64 -5.76
N PHE A 14 -0.72 -8.70 -4.83
CA PHE A 14 0.36 -8.24 -3.98
C PHE A 14 -0.01 -8.35 -2.49
N LYS A 15 1.00 -8.47 -1.62
CA LYS A 15 0.87 -8.58 -0.15
C LYS A 15 1.92 -7.71 0.53
N ILE A 16 1.58 -7.12 1.67
CA ILE A 16 2.58 -6.47 2.55
C ILE A 16 3.36 -7.58 3.27
N LEU A 17 4.66 -7.67 3.00
CA LEU A 17 5.55 -8.64 3.65
C LEU A 17 6.09 -8.11 4.99
N GLY A 18 6.22 -6.79 5.10
CA GLY A 18 6.68 -6.12 6.32
C GLY A 18 6.31 -4.63 6.27
N SER A 19 6.13 -4.00 7.42
CA SER A 19 5.90 -2.56 7.52
C SER A 19 6.51 -1.98 8.79
N GLY A 20 6.82 -0.68 8.76
CA GLY A 20 7.35 0.07 9.91
C GLY A 20 6.35 0.26 11.06
N ILE A 21 5.16 -0.36 10.96
CA ILE A 21 4.18 -0.50 12.05
C ILE A 21 4.03 -1.95 12.53
N GLY A 22 4.80 -2.89 11.99
CA GLY A 22 4.73 -4.32 12.32
C GLY A 22 3.57 -5.09 11.67
N PHE A 23 2.76 -4.45 10.82
CA PHE A 23 1.69 -5.13 10.09
C PHE A 23 2.24 -5.90 8.89
N THR A 24 1.77 -7.14 8.72
CA THR A 24 1.98 -7.98 7.53
C THR A 24 0.63 -8.50 7.04
N GLY A 25 0.49 -8.72 5.73
CA GLY A 25 -0.73 -9.26 5.14
C GLY A 25 -1.43 -8.35 4.15
N GLY A 26 -2.74 -8.54 4.04
CA GLY A 26 -3.58 -7.93 3.02
C GLY A 26 -3.44 -8.59 1.64
N ARG A 27 -4.45 -8.39 0.79
CA ARG A 27 -4.45 -8.80 -0.61
C ARG A 27 -4.78 -7.60 -1.47
N TYR A 28 -3.80 -7.16 -2.25
CA TYR A 28 -3.89 -5.97 -3.09
C TYR A 28 -3.79 -6.41 -4.54
N VAL A 29 -4.92 -6.58 -5.21
CA VAL A 29 -4.94 -6.89 -6.64
C VAL A 29 -4.82 -5.59 -7.42
N ALA A 30 -3.88 -5.49 -8.35
CA ALA A 30 -3.72 -4.33 -9.21
C ALA A 30 -2.99 -4.69 -10.51
N GLU A 31 -3.09 -3.80 -11.50
CA GLU A 31 -2.37 -3.89 -12.77
C GLU A 31 -0.86 -3.75 -12.58
N ASN A 32 -0.45 -2.89 -11.64
CA ASN A 32 0.96 -2.63 -11.35
C ASN A 32 1.21 -2.45 -9.85
N LYS A 33 2.49 -2.59 -9.49
CA LYS A 33 2.94 -2.56 -8.09
C LYS A 33 2.72 -1.19 -7.42
N MET A 34 2.79 -0.09 -8.17
CA MET A 34 2.55 1.27 -7.64
C MET A 34 1.09 1.45 -7.20
N THR A 35 0.13 1.00 -8.01
CA THR A 35 -1.29 1.04 -7.68
C THR A 35 -1.60 0.16 -6.47
N ALA A 36 -1.01 -1.03 -6.39
CA ALA A 36 -1.10 -1.87 -5.20
C ALA A 36 -0.49 -1.20 -3.97
N ALA A 37 0.65 -0.53 -4.11
CA ALA A 37 1.31 0.21 -3.03
C ALA A 37 0.47 1.38 -2.49
N ARG A 38 -0.23 2.13 -3.35
CA ARG A 38 -1.19 3.16 -2.92
C ARG A 38 -2.34 2.59 -2.11
N ARG A 39 -2.91 1.45 -2.53
CA ARG A 39 -3.97 0.74 -1.80
C ARG A 39 -3.47 0.21 -0.46
N ALA A 40 -2.29 -0.40 -0.45
CA ALA A 40 -1.61 -0.88 0.74
C ALA A 40 -1.33 0.24 1.74
N GLY A 41 -0.74 1.35 1.28
CA GLY A 41 -0.42 2.51 2.10
C GLY A 41 -1.63 3.14 2.77
N SER A 42 -2.74 3.29 2.03
CA SER A 42 -3.99 3.78 2.61
C SER A 42 -4.55 2.83 3.68
N LYS A 43 -4.45 1.51 3.48
CA LYS A 43 -4.87 0.51 4.48
C LYS A 43 -3.98 0.51 5.73
N LEU A 44 -2.68 0.77 5.60
CA LEU A 44 -1.78 0.94 6.74
C LEU A 44 -2.21 2.11 7.62
N TYR A 45 -2.50 3.27 7.03
CA TYR A 45 -3.02 4.40 7.80
C TYR A 45 -4.39 4.15 8.40
N ASN A 46 -5.29 3.46 7.68
CA ASN A 46 -6.57 3.04 8.26
C ASN A 46 -6.38 2.15 9.50
N LYS A 47 -5.39 1.24 9.50
CA LYS A 47 -5.05 0.44 10.69
C LYS A 47 -4.53 1.32 11.82
N VAL A 48 -3.65 2.28 11.53
CA VAL A 48 -3.12 3.23 12.52
C VAL A 48 -4.23 4.06 13.17
N ASP A 49 -5.24 4.47 12.39
CA ASP A 49 -6.32 5.32 12.90
C ASP A 49 -7.39 4.54 13.69
N ASN A 50 -7.67 3.29 13.30
CA ASN A 50 -8.83 2.54 13.77
C ASN A 50 -8.51 1.31 14.63
N ASN A 51 -7.24 1.03 14.92
CA ASN A 51 -6.85 -0.11 15.75
C ASN A 51 -5.83 0.31 16.82
N ALA A 52 -6.19 0.07 18.09
CA ALA A 52 -5.39 0.43 19.26
C ALA A 52 -3.96 -0.13 19.24
N LEU A 53 -3.75 -1.32 18.62
CA LEU A 53 -2.42 -1.93 18.49
C LEU A 53 -1.42 -1.04 17.73
N TYR A 54 -1.91 -0.15 16.88
CA TYR A 54 -1.09 0.71 16.02
C TYR A 54 -1.16 2.19 16.41
N GLU A 55 -1.79 2.52 17.53
CA GLU A 55 -1.99 3.91 17.97
C GLU A 55 -0.69 4.67 18.17
N LYS A 56 0.36 3.99 18.66
CA LYS A 56 1.72 4.55 18.81
C LYS A 56 2.32 5.09 17.51
N PHE A 57 1.75 4.75 16.35
CA PHE A 57 2.20 5.19 15.04
C PHE A 57 1.38 6.37 14.45
N LYS A 58 0.35 6.88 15.15
CA LYS A 58 -0.53 7.96 14.65
C LYS A 58 0.23 9.23 14.26
N ASN A 59 1.30 9.55 14.97
CA ASN A 59 2.12 10.76 14.75
C ASN A 59 3.27 10.55 13.75
N LYS A 60 3.43 9.35 13.17
CA LYS A 60 4.47 9.11 12.16
C LYS A 60 4.16 9.85 10.87
N LYS A 61 5.12 10.66 10.41
CA LYS A 61 5.06 11.40 9.14
C LYS A 61 4.88 10.48 7.93
N SER A 62 5.49 9.31 7.98
CA SER A 62 5.44 8.30 6.92
C SER A 62 5.52 6.88 7.48
N ILE A 63 5.10 5.90 6.68
CA ILE A 63 5.20 4.48 6.96
C ILE A 63 5.96 3.81 5.81
N LYS A 64 7.10 3.18 6.12
CA LYS A 64 7.82 2.33 5.17
C LYS A 64 7.22 0.93 5.16
N PHE A 65 7.15 0.28 4.01
CA PHE A 65 6.64 -1.08 3.89
C PHE A 65 7.22 -1.81 2.67
N ILE A 66 7.25 -3.14 2.74
CA ILE A 66 7.71 -4.03 1.68
C ILE A 66 6.48 -4.67 1.05
N LEU A 67 6.35 -4.51 -0.27
CA LEU A 67 5.27 -5.11 -1.05
C LEU A 67 5.83 -6.21 -1.95
N GLY A 68 5.33 -7.43 -1.77
CA GLY A 68 5.68 -8.61 -2.57
C GLY A 68 4.57 -8.99 -3.54
N GLU A 69 4.94 -9.46 -4.73
CA GLU A 69 4.02 -10.13 -5.64
C GLU A 69 3.74 -11.56 -5.16
N ILE A 70 2.46 -11.93 -5.07
CA ILE A 70 1.97 -13.25 -4.64
C ILE A 70 1.12 -13.93 -5.72
N THR A 71 1.17 -13.43 -6.96
CA THR A 71 0.51 -14.06 -8.11
C THR A 71 1.08 -15.46 -8.31
N GLN A 72 0.21 -16.46 -8.47
CA GLN A 72 0.65 -17.83 -8.80
C GLN A 72 1.40 -17.83 -10.12
N GLY A 73 2.60 -18.40 -10.14
CA GLY A 73 3.49 -18.43 -11.32
C GLY A 73 4.12 -17.09 -11.70
N GLY A 74 3.94 -16.02 -10.92
CA GLY A 74 4.58 -14.71 -11.19
C GLY A 74 6.01 -14.62 -10.63
N ASP A 75 6.74 -13.56 -11.00
CA ASP A 75 8.14 -13.33 -10.62
C ASP A 75 8.41 -13.18 -9.11
N LYS A 76 7.37 -13.07 -8.27
CA LYS A 76 7.45 -12.85 -6.81
C LYS A 76 8.30 -11.66 -6.34
N LYS A 77 8.60 -10.71 -7.24
CA LYS A 77 9.47 -9.55 -6.95
C LYS A 77 8.94 -8.74 -5.77
N THR A 78 9.82 -8.41 -4.84
CA THR A 78 9.55 -7.51 -3.71
C THR A 78 10.00 -6.09 -4.02
N THR A 79 9.41 -5.10 -3.39
CA THR A 79 9.81 -3.70 -3.53
C THR A 79 9.46 -2.94 -2.26
N ALA A 80 10.40 -2.14 -1.76
CA ALA A 80 10.19 -1.26 -0.64
C ALA A 80 9.53 0.06 -1.09
N PHE A 81 8.60 0.55 -0.28
CA PHE A 81 7.87 1.77 -0.49
C PHE A 81 7.81 2.57 0.80
N GLU A 82 7.61 3.87 0.64
CA GLU A 82 7.25 4.78 1.71
C GLU A 82 5.92 5.46 1.36
N VAL A 83 4.99 5.46 2.29
CA VAL A 83 3.73 6.21 2.18
C VAL A 83 3.71 7.34 3.20
N SER A 84 3.31 8.53 2.76
CA SER A 84 2.90 9.63 3.63
C SER A 84 1.46 10.03 3.31
N ARG A 85 0.80 10.69 4.27
CA ARG A 85 -0.53 11.26 4.07
C ARG A 85 -0.52 12.76 4.33
N THR A 86 -1.28 13.50 3.54
CA THR A 86 -1.51 14.93 3.73
C THR A 86 -3.01 15.16 3.88
N LYS A 87 -3.42 15.93 4.90
CA LYS A 87 -4.82 16.32 5.04
C LYS A 87 -5.20 17.23 3.87
N LEU A 88 -6.30 16.91 3.22
CA LEU A 88 -6.82 17.73 2.13
C LEU A 88 -7.45 19.00 2.72
N VAL A 89 -7.16 20.16 2.12
CA VAL A 89 -7.82 21.42 2.46
C VAL A 89 -9.33 21.29 2.22
N THR A 90 -9.70 20.77 1.05
CA THR A 90 -11.07 20.45 0.69
C THR A 90 -11.22 18.94 0.55
N PRO A 91 -12.00 18.26 1.42
CA PRO A 91 -12.26 16.83 1.30
C PRO A 91 -12.87 16.49 -0.06
N LYS A 92 -12.44 15.38 -0.66
CA LYS A 92 -12.99 14.91 -1.93
C LYS A 92 -14.13 13.95 -1.66
N THR A 93 -15.31 14.26 -2.17
CA THR A 93 -16.49 13.40 -2.04
C THR A 93 -16.72 12.64 -3.34
N VAL A 94 -16.91 11.32 -3.25
CA VAL A 94 -17.22 10.45 -4.40
C VAL A 94 -18.46 9.64 -4.09
N LYS A 95 -19.46 9.71 -4.96
CA LYS A 95 -20.67 8.88 -4.88
C LYS A 95 -20.44 7.59 -5.67
N ILE A 96 -20.59 6.44 -5.00
CA ILE A 96 -20.50 5.11 -5.61
C ILE A 96 -21.80 4.39 -5.32
N GLY A 97 -22.67 4.26 -6.33
CA GLY A 97 -24.03 3.76 -6.14
C GLY A 97 -24.81 4.64 -5.17
N SER A 98 -25.32 4.03 -4.09
CA SER A 98 -26.05 4.71 -3.01
C SER A 98 -25.15 5.28 -1.91
N GLN A 99 -23.83 4.99 -1.93
CA GLN A 99 -22.92 5.38 -0.86
C GLN A 99 -22.10 6.61 -1.23
N THR A 100 -21.86 7.47 -0.24
CA THR A 100 -20.99 8.63 -0.35
C THR A 100 -19.70 8.37 0.41
N ILE A 101 -18.57 8.36 -0.29
CA ILE A 101 -17.24 8.20 0.29
C ILE A 101 -16.57 9.57 0.37
N VAL A 102 -16.15 9.97 1.58
CA VAL A 102 -15.43 11.22 1.83
C VAL A 102 -13.96 10.93 2.07
N TYR A 103 -13.11 11.38 1.14
CA TYR A 103 -11.66 11.31 1.26
C TYR A 103 -11.13 12.58 1.93
N LYS A 104 -10.65 12.44 3.16
CA LYS A 104 -10.06 13.55 3.96
C LYS A 104 -8.54 13.70 3.77
N TYR A 105 -7.88 12.69 3.20
CA TYR A 105 -6.43 12.64 3.07
C TYR A 105 -6.02 12.25 1.65
N ALA A 106 -4.94 12.88 1.16
CA ALA A 106 -4.18 12.41 0.02
C ALA A 106 -3.05 11.49 0.49
N TYR A 107 -2.80 10.40 -0.23
CA TYR A 107 -1.71 9.46 0.07
C TYR A 107 -0.64 9.55 -1.00
N ASN A 108 0.58 9.91 -0.59
CA ASN A 108 1.75 10.00 -1.46
C ASN A 108 2.59 8.75 -1.24
N VAL A 109 2.83 7.99 -2.31
CA VAL A 109 3.64 6.77 -2.27
C VAL A 109 4.87 6.94 -3.13
N LYS A 110 6.04 6.64 -2.56
CA LYS A 110 7.33 6.66 -3.24
C LYS A 110 7.94 5.26 -3.19
N LYS A 111 8.49 4.81 -4.32
CA LYS A 111 9.32 3.61 -4.36
C LYS A 111 10.66 3.95 -3.70
N LEU A 112 11.08 3.14 -2.74
CA LEU A 112 12.42 3.23 -2.18
C LEU A 112 13.35 2.43 -3.09
N ILE A 113 14.35 3.09 -3.64
CA ILE A 113 15.43 2.46 -4.39
C ILE A 113 16.53 2.19 -3.37
N ASN A 114 17.01 0.94 -3.27
CA ASN A 114 18.30 0.71 -2.63
C ASN A 114 19.34 1.34 -3.55
N VAL A 115 19.98 2.41 -3.09
CA VAL A 115 21.07 3.05 -3.85
C VAL A 115 22.34 2.18 -3.80
N ASN A 116 22.38 1.16 -2.93
CA ASN A 116 23.54 0.29 -2.79
C ASN A 116 23.13 -1.16 -3.09
N GLY A 117 23.65 -1.69 -4.20
CA GLY A 117 23.60 -3.12 -4.54
C GLY A 117 24.61 -3.89 -3.68
N GLU A 118 24.34 -4.00 -2.39
CA GLU A 118 25.06 -4.93 -1.51
C GLU A 118 24.04 -5.88 -0.89
N ASP A 119 24.16 -7.15 -1.26
CA ASP A 119 23.51 -8.27 -0.63
C ASP A 119 23.86 -8.26 0.86
N MET A 120 22.87 -7.99 1.72
CA MET A 120 22.99 -8.33 3.13
C MET A 120 22.80 -9.83 3.27
N ASP A 121 23.90 -10.57 3.12
CA ASP A 121 24.06 -11.89 3.73
C ASP A 121 23.87 -11.73 5.24
N LEU A 122 22.82 -12.35 5.76
CA LEU A 122 22.66 -12.58 7.19
C LEU A 122 23.31 -13.93 7.49
N MET A 123 24.55 -13.90 7.97
CA MET A 123 25.08 -14.95 8.86
C MET A 123 24.56 -14.72 10.27
#